data_AF-A0A7G7KP34-F1
#
_entry.id   AF-A0A7G7KP34-F1
#
_cell.length_a   1.000
_cell.length_b   1.000
_cell.length_c   1.000
_cell.angle_alpha   90.00
_cell.angle_beta   90.00
_cell.angle_gamma   90.00
#
_symmetry.space_group_name_H-M   'P 1'
#
loop_
_entity.id
_entity.type
_entity.pdbx_description
1 polymer ?
#
loop_
_entity_poly.entity_id
_entity_poly.type
_entity_poly.pdbx_seq_one_letter_code
_entity_poly.pdbx_strand_id
1 'polypeptide(L)' 'MSPGLSGFRSLALTLVCEPGPLLPQIEAALRTHGVPLRWAITEATCLPNGGRQLTLEAMVHQPALLV' A
#
# COMPACT_ATOMS: atom_id res chain seq x y z
N MET A 1 20.96 -23.29 -2.96
CA MET A 1 20.33 -22.03 -3.41
C MET A 1 18.93 -22.03 -2.85
N SER A 2 18.65 -21.21 -1.83
CA SER A 2 17.32 -21.13 -1.23
C SER A 2 16.33 -20.59 -2.27
N PRO A 3 15.15 -21.20 -2.46
CA PRO A 3 14.14 -20.62 -3.34
C PRO A 3 13.66 -19.35 -2.64
N GLY A 4 14.19 -18.20 -3.06
CA GLY A 4 13.70 -16.91 -2.60
C GLY A 4 12.20 -16.85 -2.87
N LEU A 5 11.44 -16.39 -1.89
CA LEU A 5 9.99 -16.16 -1.92
C LEU A 5 9.61 -15.31 -3.16
N SER A 6 9.53 -15.94 -4.33
CA SER A 6 9.24 -15.27 -5.60
C SER A 6 7.79 -14.84 -5.58
N GLY A 7 7.57 -13.52 -5.57
CA GLY A 7 6.24 -12.92 -5.59
C GLY A 7 5.95 -11.98 -4.42
N PHE A 8 6.78 -11.90 -3.38
CA PHE A 8 6.57 -10.95 -2.29
C PHE A 8 7.54 -9.77 -2.38
N ARG A 9 7.04 -8.55 -2.17
CA ARG A 9 7.89 -7.36 -2.04
C ARG A 9 7.38 -6.36 -1.02
N SER A 10 8.33 -5.64 -0.42
CA SER A 10 8.03 -4.43 0.35
C SER A 10 7.62 -3.29 -0.59
N LEU A 11 6.71 -2.45 -0.13
CA LEU A 11 6.18 -1.28 -0.83
C LEU A 11 6.10 -0.12 0.16
N ALA A 12 6.66 1.03 -0.20
CA ALA A 12 6.36 2.31 0.44
C ALA A 12 5.43 3.10 -0.48
N LEU A 13 4.34 3.64 0.06
CA LEU A 13 3.33 4.36 -0.69
C LEU A 13 2.88 5.60 0.06
N THR A 14 2.70 6.71 -0.66
CA THR A 14 2.04 7.91 -0.13
C THR A 14 0.67 8.05 -0.78
N LEU A 15 -0.36 8.25 0.03
CA LEU A 15 -1.76 8.36 -0.38
C LEU A 15 -2.34 9.69 0.11
N VAL A 16 -2.85 10.51 -0.81
CA VAL A 16 -3.77 11.60 -0.45
C VAL A 16 -5.16 11.01 -0.28
N CYS A 17 -5.73 11.17 0.91
CA CYS A 17 -7.00 10.58 1.28
C CYS A 17 -8.16 11.48 0.86
N GLU A 18 -9.15 10.88 0.24
CA GLU A 18 -10.43 11.50 -0.07
C GLU A 18 -11.37 11.46 1.15
N PRO A 19 -12.43 12.28 1.16
CA PRO A 19 -13.50 12.18 2.15
C PRO A 19 -14.11 10.76 2.19
N GLY A 20 -14.37 10.26 3.40
CA GLY A 20 -14.98 8.95 3.62
C GLY A 20 -14.12 7.95 4.39
N PRO A 21 -14.50 6.66 4.41
CA PRO A 21 -13.81 5.62 5.16
C PRO A 21 -12.39 5.40 4.63
N LEU A 22 -11.44 5.28 5.57
CA LEU A 22 -10.02 5.21 5.21
C LEU A 22 -9.58 3.82 4.70
N LEU A 23 -10.07 2.75 5.35
CA LEU A 23 -9.65 1.39 5.03
C LEU A 23 -9.87 1.02 3.54
N PRO A 24 -11.05 1.26 2.94
CA PRO A 24 -11.26 0.96 1.52
C PRO A 24 -10.31 1.73 0.58
N GLN A 25 -9.95 2.97 0.95
CA GLN A 25 -9.02 3.79 0.15
C GLN A 25 -7.60 3.22 0.21
N ILE A 26 -7.12 2.85 1.40
CA ILE A 26 -5.81 2.20 1.58
C ILE A 26 -5.76 0.88 0.82
N GLU A 27 -6.79 0.02 0.98
CA GLU A 27 -6.83 -1.27 0.29
C GLU A 27 -6.89 -1.12 -1.23
N ALA A 28 -7.69 -0.17 -1.74
CA ALA A 28 -7.75 0.11 -3.17
C ALA A 28 -6.40 0.56 -3.72
N ALA A 29 -5.72 1.47 -3.02
CA ALA A 29 -4.41 1.96 -3.41
C ALA A 29 -3.37 0.82 -3.42
N LEU A 30 -3.32 -0.01 -2.37
CA LEU A 30 -2.40 -1.15 -2.31
C LEU A 30 -2.71 -2.22 -3.36
N ARG A 31 -3.99 -2.48 -3.66
CA ARG A 31 -4.41 -3.46 -4.69
C ARG A 31 -3.88 -3.14 -6.09
N THR A 32 -3.59 -1.87 -6.40
CA THR A 32 -2.95 -1.49 -7.67
C THR A 32 -1.54 -2.07 -7.82
N HIS A 33 -0.89 -2.42 -6.71
CA HIS A 33 0.47 -2.96 -6.69
C HIS A 33 0.53 -4.48 -6.52
N GLY A 34 -0.54 -5.11 -6.03
CA GLY A 34 -0.62 -6.55 -5.76
C GLY A 34 -1.61 -6.84 -4.62
N VAL A 35 -1.64 -8.08 -4.14
CA VAL A 35 -2.48 -8.45 -3.00
C VAL A 35 -1.77 -8.03 -1.70
N PRO A 36 -2.30 -7.08 -0.91
CA PRO A 36 -1.68 -6.69 0.35
C PRO A 36 -1.82 -7.80 1.40
N LEU A 37 -0.74 -8.09 2.12
CA LEU A 37 -0.72 -9.08 3.21
C LEU A 37 -0.70 -8.40 4.57
N ARG A 38 0.11 -7.36 4.69
CA ARG A 38 0.19 -6.49 5.86
C ARG A 38 0.57 -5.09 5.40
N TRP A 39 0.14 -4.09 6.15
CA TRP A 39 0.55 -2.71 5.97
C TRP A 39 0.44 -1.96 7.29
N ALA A 40 1.16 -0.85 7.39
CA ALA A 40 1.09 0.07 8.50
C ALA A 40 1.16 1.50 7.96
N ILE A 41 0.42 2.41 8.61
CA ILE A 41 0.59 3.85 8.41
C ILE A 41 1.83 4.25 9.20
N THR A 42 2.85 4.78 8.52
CA THR A 42 4.09 5.24 9.14
C THR A 42 4.10 6.74 9.35
N GLU A 43 3.30 7.49 8.59
CA GLU A 43 3.15 8.94 8.74
C GLU A 43 1.74 9.38 8.35
N ALA A 44 1.25 10.42 9.03
CA ALA A 44 0.01 11.11 8.69
C ALA A 44 0.21 12.62 8.78
N THR A 45 -0.05 13.32 7.67
CA THR A 45 0.17 14.76 7.55
C THR A 45 -1.10 15.47 7.09
N CYS A 46 -1.45 16.59 7.73
CA CYS A 46 -2.48 17.49 7.22
C CYS A 46 -1.87 18.37 6.13
N LEU A 47 -2.49 18.36 4.95
CA LEU A 47 -2.10 19.22 3.84
C LEU A 47 -2.64 20.65 4.05
N PRO A 48 -2.01 21.69 3.48
CA PRO A 48 -2.45 23.08 3.62
C PRO A 48 -3.88 23.35 3.13
N ASN A 49 -4.39 22.51 2.22
CA ASN A 49 -5.76 22.59 1.70
C ASN A 49 -6.80 21.87 2.59
N GLY A 50 -6.41 21.40 3.78
CA GLY A 50 -7.26 20.62 4.68
C GLY A 50 -7.37 19.14 4.33
N GLY A 51 -6.69 18.68 3.27
CA GLY A 51 -6.59 17.27 2.91
C GLY A 51 -5.70 16.48 3.90
N ARG A 52 -5.75 15.16 3.81
CA ARG A 52 -4.92 14.27 4.62
C ARG A 52 -4.02 13.46 3.70
N GLN A 53 -2.74 13.42 4.00
CA GLN A 53 -1.78 12.56 3.33
C GLN A 53 -1.28 11.51 4.31
N LEU A 54 -1.24 10.25 3.88
CA LEU A 54 -0.69 9.14 4.65
C LEU A 54 0.51 8.54 3.93
N THR A 55 1.53 8.16 4.68
CA THR A 55 2.60 7.29 4.20
C THR A 55 2.38 5.90 4.79
N LEU A 56 2.52 4.89 3.94
CA LEU A 56 2.26 3.50 4.22
C LEU A 56 3.51 2.68 3.90
N GLU A 57 3.82 1.72 4.76
CA GLU A 57 4.70 0.61 4.44
C GLU A 57 3.86 -0.67 4.35
N ALA A 58 4.04 -1.44 3.28
CA ALA A 58 3.26 -2.63 2.99
C ALA A 58 4.12 -3.79 2.51
N MET A 59 3.65 -5.01 2.75
CA MET A 59 4.11 -6.21 2.04
C MET A 59 3.00 -6.63 1.09
N VAL A 60 3.34 -6.71 -0.19
CA VAL A 60 2.41 -7.12 -1.26
C VAL A 60 2.89 -8.39 -1.93
N HIS A 61 1.93 -9.24 -2.28
CA HIS A 61 2.14 -10.39 -3.14
C HIS A 61 1.74 -10.04 -4.57
N GLN A 62 2.70 -10.12 -5.49
CA GLN A 62 2.45 -10.19 -6.92
C GLN A 62 2.58 -11.64 -7.36
N PRO A 63 1.47 -12.31 -7.70
CA PRO A 63 1.58 -13.60 -8.34
C PRO A 63 2.40 -13.41 -9.62
N ALA A 64 3.40 -14.28 -9.81
CA ALA A 64 4.12 -14.34 -11.07
C ALA A 64 3.07 -14.50 -12.18
N LEU A 65 2.99 -13.54 -13.09
CA LEU A 65 2.26 -13.71 -14.34
C LEU A 65 2.92 -14.93 -15.01
N LEU A 66 2.21 -16.06 -14.98
CA LEU A 66 2.48 -17.16 -15.88
C LEU A 66 2.20 -16.61 -17.29
N VAL A 67 3.25 -16.15 -17.96
CA VAL A 67 3.24 -15.86 -19.40
C VAL A 67 3.79 -17.08 -20.12
#